data_AF-A0A1Q6EEX8-F1
#
_entry.id   AF-A0A1Q6EEX8-F1
#
_cell.length_a   1.000
_cell.length_b   1.000
_cell.length_c   1.000
_cell.angle_alpha   90.00
_cell.angle_beta   90.00
_cell.angle_gamma   90.00
#
_symmetry.space_group_name_H-M   'P 1'
#
loop_
_entity.id
_entity.type
_entity.pdbx_description
1 polymer ?
#
loop_
_entity_poly.entity_id
_entity_poly.type
_entity_poly.pdbx_seq_one_letter_code
_entity_poly.pdbx_strand_id
1 'polypeptide(L)' 'MPYISIESGKLTAEQKKELIERLTSTASEITHIPEQFFTVTIKKLPDEKFFAVQSAKAMTE' A
#
# COMPACT_ATOMS: atom_id res chain seq x y z
N MET A 1 7.90 -9.41 11.76
CA MET A 1 6.69 -9.53 10.94
C MET A 1 6.54 -8.25 10.14
N PRO A 2 6.87 -8.27 8.84
CA PRO A 2 6.74 -7.09 7.99
C PRO A 2 5.27 -6.66 7.79
N TYR A 3 5.06 -5.35 7.67
CA TYR A 3 3.75 -4.75 7.53
C TYR A 3 3.74 -3.75 6.37
N ILE A 4 2.79 -3.90 5.45
CA ILE A 4 2.57 -3.04 4.30
C ILE A 4 1.19 -2.41 4.44
N SER A 5 1.11 -1.07 4.39
CA SER A 5 -0.16 -0.35 4.44
C SER A 5 -0.32 0.54 3.22
N ILE A 6 -1.47 0.42 2.56
CA ILE A 6 -1.81 1.16 1.36
C ILE A 6 -3.02 2.03 1.69
N GLU A 7 -2.86 3.34 1.60
CA GLU A 7 -3.98 4.28 1.65
C GLU A 7 -4.29 4.74 0.22
N SER A 8 -5.52 4.48 -0.24
CA SER A 8 -5.92 4.77 -1.63
C SER A 8 -7.40 5.12 -1.73
N GLY A 9 -7.81 5.73 -2.85
CA GLY A 9 -9.20 5.98 -3.18
C GLY A 9 -9.96 4.68 -3.49
N LYS A 10 -10.96 4.78 -4.37
CA LYS A 10 -11.71 3.60 -4.83
C LYS A 10 -10.80 2.66 -5.64
N LEU A 11 -10.75 1.40 -5.22
CA LEU A 11 -10.09 0.30 -5.93
C LEU A 11 -11.12 -0.79 -6.23
N THR A 12 -11.03 -1.40 -7.41
CA THR A 12 -11.79 -2.61 -7.73
C THR A 12 -11.25 -3.81 -6.94
N ALA A 13 -11.98 -4.94 -6.95
CA ALA A 13 -11.53 -6.15 -6.28
C ALA A 13 -10.24 -6.69 -6.90
N GLU A 14 -10.14 -6.63 -8.22
CA GLU A 14 -8.97 -7.07 -9.00
C GLU A 14 -7.74 -6.23 -8.65
N GLN A 15 -7.89 -4.90 -8.59
CA GLN A 15 -6.80 -4.00 -8.23
C GLN A 15 -6.28 -4.25 -6.81
N LYS A 16 -7.18 -4.52 -5.85
CA LYS A 16 -6.77 -4.86 -4.48
C LYS A 16 -5.96 -6.15 -4.44
N LYS A 17 -6.42 -7.18 -5.17
CA LYS A 17 -5.73 -8.47 -5.26
C LYS A 17 -4.34 -8.31 -5.86
N GLU A 18 -4.24 -7.62 -7.01
CA GLU A 18 -2.97 -7.40 -7.69
C GLU A 18 -1.99 -6.59 -6.83
N LEU A 19 -2.46 -5.58 -6.09
CA LEU A 19 -1.65 -4.83 -5.14
C LEU A 19 -1.10 -5.72 -4.02
N ILE A 20 -1.94 -6.55 -3.40
CA ILE A 20 -1.52 -7.46 -2.34
C ILE A 20 -0.46 -8.43 -2.85
N GLU A 21 -0.71 -9.09 -3.98
CA GLU A 21 0.19 -10.10 -4.55
C GLU A 21 1.53 -9.49 -4.94
N ARG A 22 1.53 -8.42 -5.74
CA ARG A 22 2.78 -7.86 -6.27
C ARG A 22 3.62 -7.19 -5.21
N LEU A 23 3.02 -6.45 -4.27
CA LEU A 23 3.77 -5.77 -3.22
C LEU A 23 4.36 -6.77 -2.22
N THR A 24 3.61 -7.81 -1.86
CA THR A 24 4.11 -8.87 -0.98
C THR A 24 5.24 -9.64 -1.64
N SER A 25 5.08 -10.03 -2.91
CA SER A 25 6.10 -10.80 -3.63
C SER A 25 7.39 -10.01 -3.82
N THR A 26 7.28 -8.74 -4.25
CA THR A 26 8.45 -7.85 -4.38
C THR A 26 9.16 -7.65 -3.04
N ALA A 27 8.41 -7.43 -1.95
CA ALA A 27 9.00 -7.24 -0.63
C ALA A 27 9.65 -8.52 -0.10
N SER A 28 9.02 -9.68 -0.34
CA SER A 28 9.57 -11.00 -0.02
C SER A 28 10.89 -11.26 -0.76
N GLU A 29 10.94 -10.97 -2.06
CA GLU A 29 12.15 -11.12 -2.88
C GLU A 29 13.31 -10.25 -2.37
N ILE A 30 13.06 -8.97 -2.08
CA ILE A 30 14.10 -8.05 -1.62
C ILE A 30 14.59 -8.42 -0.20
N THR A 31 13.66 -8.75 0.69
CA THR A 31 13.98 -8.97 2.11
C THR A 31 14.34 -10.41 2.45
N HIS A 32 14.13 -11.34 1.52
CA HIS A 32 14.28 -12.79 1.71
C HIS A 32 13.41 -13.35 2.86
N ILE A 33 12.33 -12.65 3.21
CA ILE A 33 11.34 -13.08 4.19
C ILE A 33 10.19 -13.75 3.43
N PRO A 34 9.75 -14.96 3.81
CA PRO A 34 8.62 -15.60 3.14
C PRO A 34 7.33 -14.76 3.17
N GLU A 35 6.61 -14.71 2.05
CA GLU A 35 5.36 -13.95 1.85
C GLU A 35 4.33 -14.14 2.98
N GLN A 36 4.20 -15.35 3.52
CA GLN A 36 3.29 -15.68 4.63
C GLN A 36 3.53 -14.88 5.93
N PHE A 37 4.70 -14.23 6.08
CA PHE A 37 5.01 -13.39 7.25
C PHE A 37 4.62 -11.93 7.06
N PHE A 38 4.16 -11.55 5.87
CA PHE A 38 3.73 -10.19 5.58
C PHE A 38 2.26 -9.99 5.94
N THR A 39 1.97 -8.85 6.55
CA THR A 39 0.60 -8.37 6.73
C THR A 39 0.40 -7.17 5.81
N VAL A 40 -0.57 -7.27 4.90
CA VAL A 40 -0.94 -6.18 3.98
C VAL A 40 -2.31 -5.64 4.33
N THR A 41 -2.42 -4.32 4.45
CA THR A 41 -3.69 -3.63 4.70
C THR A 41 -3.96 -2.61 3.61
N ILE A 42 -5.22 -2.52 3.17
CA ILE A 42 -5.67 -1.51 2.21
C ILE A 42 -6.76 -0.69 2.87
N LYS A 43 -6.47 0.58 3.14
CA LYS A 43 -7.40 1.54 3.72
C LYS A 43 -7.92 2.46 2.63
N LYS A 44 -9.25 2.51 2.51
CA LYS A 44 -9.92 3.41 1.57
C LYS A 44 -10.01 4.81 2.18
N LEU A 45 -9.49 5.81 1.49
CA LEU A 45 -9.68 7.21 1.83
C LEU A 45 -10.93 7.76 1.14
N PRO A 46 -11.69 8.66 1.80
CA PRO A 46 -12.74 9.43 1.13
C PRO A 46 -12.14 10.25 -0.01
N ASP A 47 -12.87 10.38 -1.12
CA ASP A 47 -12.42 11.11 -2.31
C ASP A 47 -12.03 12.58 -1.97
N GLU A 48 -12.62 13.17 -0.92
CA GLU A 48 -12.31 14.51 -0.40
C GLU A 48 -10.91 14.65 0.24
N LYS A 49 -10.28 13.54 0.68
CA LYS A 49 -9.02 13.57 1.43
C LYS A 49 -7.77 13.37 0.57
N PHE A 50 -7.92 13.01 -0.71
CA PHE A 50 -6.77 12.69 -1.56
C PHE A 50 -5.90 13.92 -1.88
N PHE A 51 -6.52 15.10 -2.02
CA PHE A 51 -5.82 16.34 -2.35
C PHE A 51 -5.08 16.98 -1.17
N ALA A 52 -5.35 16.59 0.08
CA ALA A 52 -4.77 17.23 1.26
C ALA A 52 -3.40 16.65 1.68
N VAL A 53 -3.06 15.43 1.26
CA VAL A 53 -1.85 14.74 1.75
C VAL A 53 -0.64 14.94 0.83
N GLN A 54 -0.85 15.17 -0.48
CA GLN A 54 0.26 15.34 -1.42
C GLN A 54 0.93 16.74 -1.32
N SER A 55 0.21 17.75 -0.84
CA SER A 55 0.73 19.12 -0.70
C SER A 55 1.62 19.33 0.53
N ALA A 56 1.56 18.47 1.54
CA ALA A 56 2.32 18.63 2.78
C ALA A 56 3.72 17.99 2.73
N LYS A 57 3.99 17.08 1.78
CA LYS A 57 5.27 16.35 1.71
C LYS A 57 6.27 16.90 0.68
N ALA A 58 5.88 17.94 -0.07
CA ALA A 58 6.75 18.59 -1.06
C ALA A 58 7.44 19.87 -0.54
N MET A 59 7.36 20.19 0.76
CA MET A 59 7.93 21.42 1.35
C MET A 59 8.91 21.16 2.50
N THR A 60 9.45 19.95 2.61
CA THR A 60 10.59 19.64 3.50
C THR A 60 11.48 18.63 2.80
N GLU A 61 12.24 19.12 1.82
CA GLU A 61 13.56 18.65 1.40
C GLU A 61 14.23 19.77 0.58
#